data_AF-A0A379S385-F1
#
_entry.id   AF-A0A379S385-F1
#
_cell.length_a   1.000
_cell.length_b   1.000
_cell.length_c   1.000
_cell.angle_alpha   90.00
_cell.angle_beta   90.00
_cell.angle_gamma   90.00
#
_symmetry.space_group_name_H-M   'P 1'
#
loop_
_entity.id
_entity.type
_entity.pdbx_description
1 polymer ?
#
loop_
_entity_poly.entity_id
_entity_poly.type
_entity_poly.pdbx_seq_one_letter_code
_entity_poly.pdbx_strand_id
1 'polypeptide(L)'
;MGRYFADHNTGRYDFHQEPAHILMKVETHNHPTAISPWPGAATGSGGEIRDEGATGRGAKPKAGLVGFSVSNLRIPGFEQPWEEDFGKPERIVTALDIMTEGPLGGAAFNNEFGRPALTGYFRTYGREGEQPQRRRAARLSQAYHAGGGDR
;
A
#
# COMPACT_ATOMS: atom_id res chain seq x y z
N MET A 1 14.34 21.60 -11.57
CA MET A 1 12.95 21.31 -11.99
C MET A 1 12.10 22.41 -11.42
N GLY A 2 11.22 23.05 -12.19
CA GLY A 2 10.32 24.08 -11.67
C GLY A 2 9.03 23.46 -11.10
N ARG A 3 8.45 24.07 -10.07
CA ARG A 3 7.15 23.71 -9.52
C ARG A 3 6.04 24.55 -10.15
N TYR A 4 4.83 24.00 -10.23
CA TYR A 4 3.67 24.70 -10.77
C TYR A 4 2.59 24.79 -9.69
N PHE A 5 2.38 26.00 -9.15
CA PHE A 5 1.36 26.26 -8.13
C PHE A 5 0.90 27.72 -8.20
N ALA A 6 -0.28 27.98 -7.65
CA ALA A 6 -0.88 29.31 -7.63
C ALA A 6 -0.21 30.22 -6.59
N ASP A 7 0.09 31.45 -6.99
CA ASP A 7 0.52 32.50 -6.05
C ASP A 7 -0.62 32.89 -5.10
N HIS A 8 -0.29 33.11 -3.82
CA HIS A 8 -1.27 33.37 -2.77
C HIS A 8 -2.07 34.67 -2.98
N ASN A 9 -1.43 35.71 -3.54
CA ASN A 9 -2.05 37.03 -3.65
C ASN A 9 -2.90 37.15 -4.92
N THR A 10 -2.48 36.50 -6.00
CA THR A 10 -3.09 36.65 -7.33
C THR A 10 -3.98 35.47 -7.74
N GLY A 11 -3.80 34.29 -7.12
CA GLY A 11 -4.47 33.05 -7.52
C GLY A 11 -4.05 32.52 -8.89
N ARG A 12 -3.06 33.15 -9.54
CA ARG A 12 -2.57 32.74 -10.86
C ARG A 12 -1.52 31.65 -10.70
N TYR A 13 -1.65 30.58 -11.48
CA TYR A 13 -0.62 29.55 -11.57
C TYR A 13 0.55 30.02 -12.43
N ASP A 14 1.76 29.79 -11.95
CA ASP A 14 3.01 30.07 -12.66
C ASP A 14 4.05 28.98 -12.33
N PHE A 15 5.13 28.92 -13.12
CA PHE A 15 6.28 28.08 -12.81
C PHE A 15 7.25 28.81 -11.86
N HIS A 16 7.62 28.13 -10.78
CA HIS A 16 8.59 28.60 -9.79
C HIS A 16 9.87 27.77 -9.91
N GLN A 17 10.96 28.40 -10.34
CA GLN A 17 12.25 27.73 -10.52
C GLN A 17 13.01 27.66 -9.19
N GLU A 18 12.97 26.50 -8.54
CA GLU A 18 13.61 26.25 -7.25
C GLU A 18 14.13 24.80 -7.13
N PRO A 19 15.00 24.49 -6.17
CA PRO A 19 15.37 23.12 -5.87
C PRO A 19 14.15 22.29 -5.44
N ALA A 20 13.94 21.17 -6.13
CA ALA A 20 12.87 20.21 -5.88
C ALA A 20 13.45 18.97 -5.19
N HIS A 21 13.56 18.98 -3.86
CA HIS A 21 14.14 17.86 -3.09
C HIS A 21 13.17 16.67 -2.96
N ILE A 22 13.72 15.47 -2.79
CA ILE A 22 12.95 14.22 -2.75
C ILE A 22 12.94 13.66 -1.33
N LEU A 23 11.74 13.38 -0.80
CA LEU A 23 11.53 12.59 0.40
C LEU A 23 11.16 11.15 0.05
N MET A 24 11.37 10.24 1.00
CA MET A 24 10.92 8.86 0.86
C MET A 24 10.49 8.22 2.18
N LYS A 25 9.35 7.53 2.15
CA LYS A 25 8.83 6.71 3.26
C LYS A 25 8.25 5.41 2.70
N VAL A 26 8.17 4.40 3.56
CA VAL A 26 7.47 3.12 3.35
C VAL A 26 6.86 2.69 4.68
N GLU A 27 5.59 2.27 4.66
CA GLU A 27 4.87 1.72 5.81
C GLU A 27 4.13 0.43 5.47
N THR A 28 3.90 -0.40 6.49
CA THR A 28 3.14 -1.66 6.40
C THR A 28 1.90 -1.60 7.28
N HIS A 29 0.79 -2.24 6.88
CA HIS A 29 -0.47 -2.25 7.64
C HIS A 29 -1.04 -3.67 7.84
N ASN A 30 -0.18 -4.58 8.30
CA ASN A 30 -0.36 -6.03 8.17
C ASN A 30 -1.48 -6.60 9.04
N HIS A 31 -1.45 -6.31 10.35
CA HIS A 31 -2.40 -6.88 11.30
C HIS A 31 -3.86 -6.45 11.01
N PRO A 32 -4.16 -5.16 10.77
CA PRO A 32 -5.52 -4.77 10.43
C PRO A 32 -5.99 -5.33 9.08
N THR A 33 -5.10 -5.42 8.08
CA THR A 33 -5.43 -5.98 6.76
C THR A 33 -5.77 -7.47 6.83
N ALA A 34 -5.18 -8.23 7.76
CA ALA A 34 -5.55 -9.63 7.96
C ALA A 34 -6.96 -9.82 8.57
N ILE A 35 -7.52 -8.77 9.18
CA ILE A 35 -8.86 -8.78 9.81
C ILE A 35 -9.90 -8.16 8.87
N SER A 36 -9.59 -6.98 8.31
CA SER A 36 -10.48 -6.25 7.40
C SER A 36 -9.63 -5.62 6.27
N PRO A 37 -9.51 -6.28 5.11
CA PRO A 37 -8.52 -5.92 4.11
C PRO A 37 -8.71 -4.55 3.48
N TRP A 38 -9.95 -4.20 3.11
CA TRP A 38 -10.24 -2.90 2.48
C TRP A 38 -9.81 -1.73 3.35
N PRO A 39 -10.37 -1.54 4.58
CA PRO A 39 -9.96 -0.41 5.41
C PRO A 39 -8.52 -0.57 5.88
N GLY A 40 -8.02 -1.80 6.11
CA GLY A 40 -6.64 -2.03 6.50
C GLY A 40 -5.63 -1.54 5.47
N ALA A 41 -5.87 -1.79 4.18
CA ALA A 41 -5.02 -1.31 3.10
C ALA A 41 -5.18 0.20 2.86
N ALA A 42 -6.43 0.69 2.86
CA ALA A 42 -6.73 2.12 2.67
C ALA A 42 -6.06 3.00 3.74
N THR A 43 -6.18 2.62 5.03
CA THR A 43 -5.53 3.37 6.11
C THR A 43 -4.02 3.19 6.11
N GLY A 44 -3.50 2.09 5.54
CA GLY A 44 -2.08 1.92 5.24
C GLY A 44 -1.57 3.00 4.29
N SER A 45 -2.24 3.20 3.15
CA SER A 45 -1.93 4.30 2.23
C SER A 45 -2.09 5.66 2.90
N GLY A 46 -3.19 5.87 3.61
CA GLY A 46 -3.47 7.15 4.25
C GLY A 46 -2.51 7.52 5.38
N GLY A 47 -2.01 6.55 6.13
CA GLY A 47 -0.95 6.76 7.13
C GLY A 47 0.34 7.25 6.48
N GLU A 48 0.81 6.52 5.47
CA GLU A 48 2.06 6.84 4.78
C GLU A 48 1.99 8.19 4.05
N ILE A 49 0.87 8.52 3.40
CA ILE A 49 0.64 9.82 2.78
C ILE A 49 0.69 10.97 3.79
N ARG A 50 0.18 10.76 5.02
CA ARG A 50 0.26 11.79 6.09
C ARG A 50 1.70 12.01 6.54
N ASP A 51 2.51 10.95 6.63
CA ASP A 51 3.91 11.07 6.99
C ASP A 51 4.73 11.83 5.94
N GLU A 52 4.46 11.60 4.66
CA GLU A 52 5.04 12.39 3.58
C GLU A 52 4.67 13.88 3.74
N GLY A 53 3.39 14.18 3.94
CA GLY A 53 2.90 15.56 4.13
C GLY A 53 3.46 16.24 5.39
N ALA A 54 3.70 15.48 6.46
CA ALA A 54 4.23 15.97 7.74
C ALA A 54 5.77 16.07 7.77
N THR A 55 6.46 15.75 6.68
CA THR A 55 7.93 15.84 6.63
C THR A 55 8.41 17.28 6.77
N GLY A 56 9.27 17.54 7.76
CA GLY A 56 9.84 18.87 8.00
C GLY A 56 8.80 19.90 8.45
N ARG A 57 8.53 20.90 7.61
CA ARG A 57 7.52 21.97 7.85
C ARG A 57 6.32 21.87 6.90
N GLY A 58 6.17 20.71 6.27
CA GLY A 58 5.20 20.48 5.19
C GLY A 58 5.92 20.06 3.91
N ALA A 59 5.41 19.02 3.27
CA ALA A 59 5.82 18.58 1.94
C ALA A 59 4.61 18.06 1.16
N LYS A 60 4.81 17.70 -0.12
CA LYS A 60 3.72 17.29 -1.03
C LYS A 60 3.92 15.87 -1.57
N PRO A 61 3.07 14.89 -1.21
CA PRO A 61 3.06 13.56 -1.82
C PRO A 61 2.96 13.62 -3.36
N LYS A 62 3.65 12.71 -4.07
CA LYS A 62 3.68 12.73 -5.55
C LYS A 62 3.32 11.42 -6.25
N ALA A 63 3.83 10.28 -5.79
CA ALA A 63 3.67 8.98 -6.44
C ALA A 63 3.82 7.87 -5.40
N GLY A 64 3.05 6.79 -5.51
CA GLY A 64 3.00 5.66 -4.57
C GLY A 64 3.53 4.36 -5.18
N LEU A 65 3.79 3.37 -4.32
CA LEU A 65 3.91 1.96 -4.73
C LEU A 65 2.95 1.11 -3.91
N VAL A 66 2.63 -0.11 -4.34
CA VAL A 66 1.80 -1.03 -3.53
C VAL A 66 2.43 -2.42 -3.46
N GLY A 67 2.43 -3.03 -2.27
CA GLY A 67 3.00 -4.35 -2.03
C GLY A 67 2.02 -5.32 -1.37
N PHE A 68 1.92 -6.56 -1.87
CA PHE A 68 1.17 -7.61 -1.18
C PHE A 68 1.95 -8.92 -1.16
N SER A 69 2.00 -9.52 0.03
CA SER A 69 2.51 -10.87 0.25
C SER A 69 1.44 -11.64 1.02
N VAL A 70 0.91 -12.71 0.40
CA VAL A 70 -0.19 -13.51 0.97
C VAL A 70 0.10 -15.01 0.81
N SER A 71 -0.72 -15.85 1.45
CA SER A 71 -0.69 -17.30 1.22
C SER A 71 -1.24 -17.66 -0.18
N ASN A 72 -1.29 -18.95 -0.50
CA ASN A 72 -1.90 -19.44 -1.73
C ASN A 72 -3.34 -18.93 -1.87
N LEU A 73 -3.72 -18.50 -3.08
CA LEU A 73 -5.03 -17.89 -3.32
C LEU A 73 -6.13 -18.94 -3.30
N ARG A 74 -5.86 -20.12 -3.88
CA ARG A 74 -6.83 -21.22 -4.03
C ARG A 74 -8.16 -20.72 -4.58
N ILE A 75 -8.09 -20.11 -5.76
CA ILE A 75 -9.26 -19.57 -6.47
C ILE A 75 -10.18 -20.76 -6.81
N PRO A 76 -11.46 -20.77 -6.37
CA PRO A 76 -12.37 -21.88 -6.63
C PRO A 76 -12.52 -22.15 -8.14
N GLY A 77 -12.30 -23.39 -8.55
CA GLY A 77 -12.33 -23.80 -9.97
C GLY A 77 -11.11 -23.38 -10.78
N PHE A 78 -10.08 -22.84 -10.13
CA PHE A 78 -8.79 -22.49 -10.71
C PHE A 78 -7.63 -22.83 -9.75
N GLU A 79 -7.78 -23.90 -8.97
CA GLU A 79 -6.74 -24.34 -8.04
C GLU A 79 -5.48 -24.77 -8.80
N GLN A 80 -4.31 -24.42 -8.26
CA GLN A 80 -3.03 -24.78 -8.87
C GLN A 80 -2.43 -26.02 -8.20
N PRO A 81 -1.65 -26.85 -8.93
CA PRO A 81 -1.15 -28.13 -8.41
C PRO A 81 -0.15 -28.01 -7.25
N TRP A 82 0.36 -26.81 -6.98
CA TRP A 82 1.24 -26.53 -5.84
C TRP A 82 0.50 -25.96 -4.62
N GLU A 83 -0.81 -25.73 -4.72
CA GLU A 83 -1.60 -25.17 -3.65
C GLU A 83 -2.20 -26.26 -2.76
N GLU A 84 -2.04 -26.11 -1.45
CA GLU A 84 -2.57 -27.02 -0.44
C GLU A 84 -3.34 -26.23 0.63
N ASP A 85 -4.38 -26.85 1.21
CA ASP A 85 -5.14 -26.27 2.31
C ASP A 85 -4.51 -26.55 3.66
N PHE A 86 -3.89 -25.52 4.23
CA PHE A 86 -3.25 -25.57 5.54
C PHE A 86 -4.16 -25.12 6.68
N GLY A 87 -5.44 -24.79 6.39
CA GLY A 87 -6.35 -24.10 7.28
C GLY A 87 -5.95 -22.64 7.54
N LYS A 88 -6.80 -21.92 8.27
CA LYS A 88 -6.54 -20.57 8.79
C LYS A 88 -7.26 -20.36 10.12
N PRO A 89 -6.78 -19.46 11.01
CA PRO A 89 -7.58 -18.99 12.14
C PRO A 89 -8.92 -18.40 11.67
N GLU A 90 -10.02 -18.67 12.38
CA GLU A 90 -11.34 -18.17 12.03
C GLU A 90 -11.41 -16.63 12.00
N ARG A 91 -10.66 -15.98 12.89
CA ARG A 91 -10.64 -14.52 13.06
C ARG A 91 -9.91 -13.73 11.96
N ILE A 92 -9.29 -14.39 10.99
CA ILE A 92 -8.61 -13.74 9.87
C ILE A 92 -9.25 -14.14 8.54
N VAL A 93 -9.19 -13.26 7.56
CA VAL A 93 -9.72 -13.53 6.22
C VAL A 93 -8.76 -14.42 5.40
N THR A 94 -9.22 -14.91 4.25
CA THR A 94 -8.40 -15.73 3.34
C THR A 94 -7.38 -14.88 2.57
N ALA A 95 -6.38 -15.52 1.96
CA ALA A 95 -5.48 -14.85 1.03
C ALA A 95 -6.24 -14.28 -0.19
N LEU A 96 -7.25 -15.00 -0.67
CA LEU A 96 -8.12 -14.55 -1.74
C LEU A 96 -8.89 -13.29 -1.34
N ASP A 97 -9.55 -13.26 -0.18
CA ASP A 97 -10.25 -12.06 0.33
C ASP A 97 -9.32 -10.87 0.46
N ILE A 98 -8.09 -11.07 0.95
CA ILE A 98 -7.10 -9.99 1.04
C ILE A 98 -6.80 -9.42 -0.36
N MET A 99 -6.65 -10.28 -1.37
CA MET A 99 -6.34 -9.84 -2.73
C MET A 99 -7.55 -9.34 -3.52
N THR A 100 -8.76 -9.66 -3.08
CA THR A 100 -9.99 -9.09 -3.63
C THR A 100 -10.26 -7.69 -3.06
N GLU A 101 -10.22 -7.55 -1.73
CA GLU A 101 -10.66 -6.32 -1.04
C GLU A 101 -9.51 -5.35 -0.74
N GLY A 102 -8.31 -5.87 -0.44
CA GLY A 102 -7.15 -5.07 -0.03
C GLY A 102 -6.65 -4.13 -1.12
N PRO A 103 -6.33 -4.62 -2.34
CA PRO A 103 -5.92 -3.76 -3.44
C PRO A 103 -6.95 -2.68 -3.79
N LEU A 104 -8.25 -3.00 -3.72
CA LEU A 104 -9.32 -2.03 -3.95
C LEU A 104 -9.34 -0.93 -2.88
N GLY A 105 -9.18 -1.28 -1.61
CA GLY A 105 -9.09 -0.30 -0.53
C GLY A 105 -7.87 0.64 -0.67
N GLY A 106 -6.69 0.09 -0.96
CA GLY A 106 -5.49 0.91 -1.19
C GLY A 106 -5.61 1.79 -2.44
N ALA A 107 -6.15 1.26 -3.54
CA ALA A 107 -6.40 2.02 -4.76
C ALA A 107 -7.45 3.11 -4.55
N ALA A 108 -8.53 2.84 -3.81
CA ALA A 108 -9.56 3.81 -3.49
C ALA A 108 -8.95 5.04 -2.80
N PHE A 109 -8.10 4.83 -1.78
CA PHE A 109 -7.43 5.93 -1.10
C PHE A 109 -6.52 6.73 -2.03
N ASN A 110 -5.66 6.05 -2.81
CA ASN A 110 -4.75 6.72 -3.75
C ASN A 110 -5.50 7.52 -4.83
N ASN A 111 -6.58 6.96 -5.37
CA ASN A 111 -7.41 7.61 -6.39
C ASN A 111 -8.14 8.82 -5.84
N GLU A 112 -8.79 8.68 -4.68
CA GLU A 112 -9.55 9.77 -4.05
C GLU A 112 -8.63 10.90 -3.58
N PHE A 113 -7.47 10.56 -3.01
CA PHE A 113 -6.46 11.54 -2.61
C PHE A 113 -5.78 12.20 -3.83
N GLY A 114 -5.69 11.51 -4.97
CA GLY A 114 -5.06 12.01 -6.18
C GLY A 114 -3.55 11.78 -6.25
N ARG A 115 -3.06 10.64 -5.73
CA ARG A 115 -1.65 10.20 -5.86
C ARG A 115 -1.58 8.95 -6.75
N PRO A 116 -0.87 8.98 -7.89
CA PRO A 116 -0.74 7.80 -8.74
C PRO A 116 0.12 6.71 -8.08
N ALA A 117 -0.34 5.46 -8.11
CA ALA A 117 0.45 4.29 -7.74
C ALA A 117 1.16 3.73 -8.98
N LEU A 118 2.49 3.83 -9.03
CA LEU A 118 3.26 3.65 -10.27
C LEU A 118 4.15 2.40 -10.31
N THR A 119 4.29 1.70 -9.18
CA THR A 119 5.02 0.43 -9.12
C THR A 119 4.47 -0.42 -7.99
N GLY A 120 4.87 -1.68 -7.93
CA GLY A 120 4.41 -2.57 -6.89
C GLY A 120 4.93 -3.98 -7.03
N TYR A 121 4.57 -4.81 -6.06
CA TYR A 121 4.85 -6.23 -6.11
C TYR A 121 3.67 -7.02 -5.53
N PHE A 122 3.50 -8.24 -6.05
CA PHE A 122 2.55 -9.20 -5.52
C PHE A 122 3.22 -10.58 -5.43
N ARG A 123 3.14 -11.21 -4.25
CA ARG A 123 3.73 -12.53 -4.00
C ARG A 123 2.74 -13.43 -3.26
N THR A 124 2.57 -14.64 -3.79
CA THR A 124 1.94 -15.76 -3.08
C THR A 124 3.02 -16.71 -2.55
N TYR A 125 2.90 -17.12 -1.29
CA TYR A 125 3.71 -18.21 -0.75
C TYR A 125 2.94 -18.95 0.34
N GLY A 126 2.58 -20.20 0.07
CA GLY A 126 2.05 -21.15 1.06
C GLY A 126 2.70 -22.51 0.84
N ARG A 127 3.52 -22.94 1.79
CA ARG A 127 4.13 -24.28 1.86
C ARG A 127 3.98 -24.76 3.30
N GLU A 128 3.90 -26.07 3.49
CA GLU A 128 4.10 -26.64 4.80
C GLU A 128 5.52 -26.30 5.26
N GLY A 129 5.62 -25.57 6.38
CA GLY A 129 6.88 -25.31 7.04
C GLY A 129 7.00 -26.21 8.27
N GLU A 130 8.23 -26.60 8.64
CA GLU A 130 8.55 -27.38 9.84
C GLU A 130 8.14 -26.70 11.17
N GLN A 131 7.60 -25.48 11.14
CA GLN A 131 7.28 -24.72 12.35
C GLN A 131 5.81 -24.86 12.79
N PRO A 132 5.58 -25.07 14.11
CA PRO A 132 4.24 -25.30 14.66
C PRO A 132 3.37 -24.05 14.50
N GLN A 133 2.17 -24.23 13.94
CA GLN A 133 0.88 -23.48 13.90
C GLN A 133 0.78 -21.96 14.25
N ARG A 134 1.75 -21.29 14.88
CA ARG A 134 1.64 -19.96 15.48
C ARG A 134 1.87 -18.76 14.53
N ARG A 135 2.29 -18.96 13.27
CA ARG A 135 2.60 -17.84 12.35
C ARG A 135 2.13 -18.06 10.90
N ARG A 136 0.96 -18.67 10.69
CA ARG A 136 0.37 -18.87 9.34
C ARG A 136 -0.54 -17.72 8.87
N ALA A 137 -0.55 -16.58 9.57
CA ALA A 137 -1.23 -15.39 9.06
C ALA A 137 -0.34 -14.73 8.01
N ALA A 138 -0.92 -14.46 6.83
CA ALA A 138 -0.32 -13.76 5.71
C ALA A 138 0.76 -12.76 6.14
N ARG A 139 2.00 -13.02 5.74
CA ARG A 139 3.11 -12.09 5.95
C ARG A 139 2.94 -10.96 4.96
N LEU A 140 1.96 -10.09 5.20
CA LEU A 140 1.74 -8.88 4.43
C LEU A 140 2.97 -8.00 4.62
N SER A 141 3.50 -7.48 3.52
CA SER A 141 4.31 -6.27 3.54
C SER A 141 3.70 -5.36 2.49
N GLN A 142 2.74 -4.56 2.93
CA GLN A 142 2.44 -3.36 2.16
C GLN A 142 3.67 -2.48 2.24
N ALA A 143 4.16 -2.07 1.08
CA ALA A 143 5.15 -1.04 0.96
C ALA A 143 4.51 0.02 0.08
N TYR A 144 4.55 1.28 0.49
CA TYR A 144 4.24 2.44 -0.34
C TYR A 144 5.53 3.25 -0.49
N HIS A 145 5.96 3.65 -1.69
CA HIS A 145 7.12 4.54 -1.87
C HIS A 145 6.60 5.92 -2.22
N ALA A 146 6.99 6.91 -1.43
CA ALA A 146 7.95 7.92 -1.82
C ALA A 146 7.86 8.45 -3.26
N GLY A 147 7.03 9.46 -3.46
CA GLY A 147 7.14 10.33 -4.61
C GLY A 147 7.46 11.74 -4.14
N GLY A 148 8.59 12.27 -4.63
CA GLY A 148 9.21 13.52 -4.20
C GLY A 148 8.25 14.66 -3.85
N GLY A 149 8.20 14.95 -2.55
CA GLY A 149 7.67 16.18 -2.00
C GLY A 149 8.77 17.20 -1.78
N ASP A 150 8.64 18.31 -2.51
CA ASP A 150 9.52 19.46 -2.42
C ASP A 150 9.29 20.20 -1.09
N ARG A 151 10.40 20.55 -0.43
CA ARG A 151 10.43 21.58 0.62
C ARG A 151 10.53 22.96 -0.02
#